data_AF-A0A9P4SG66-F1
#
_entry.id   AF-A0A9P4SG66-F1
#
_cell.length_a   1.000
_cell.length_b   1.000
_cell.length_c   1.000
_cell.angle_alpha   90.00
_cell.angle_beta   90.00
_cell.angle_gamma   90.00
#
_symmetry.space_group_name_H-M   'P 1'
#
loop_
_entity.id
_entity.type
_entity.pdbx_description
1 polymer ?
#
loop_
_entity_poly.entity_id
_entity_poly.type
_entity_poly.pdbx_seq_one_letter_code
_entity_poly.pdbx_strand_id
1 'polypeptide(L)'
;MFRPTPSLQRSIRRLALTTKQASKDYYKGNRTGSMGQHTKWGTYVIKWGKVRTYVVPEDLASFTLTPFVTKRVEKPRGPYKYLEGKGRIDGKRYLEKWKVENGAD
;
A
#
# COMPACT_ATOMS: atom_id res chain seq x y z
N MET A 1 4.28 -16.96 -24.12
CA MET A 1 5.08 -18.07 -23.54
C MET A 1 6.54 -17.82 -23.88
N PHE A 2 7.41 -17.58 -22.90
CA PHE A 2 8.83 -17.29 -23.17
C PHE A 2 9.50 -18.57 -23.71
N ARG A 3 9.85 -18.57 -25.00
CA ARG A 3 10.59 -19.66 -25.64
C ARG A 3 12.04 -19.21 -25.82
N PRO A 4 13.02 -19.89 -25.19
CA PRO A 4 14.42 -19.58 -25.44
C PRO A 4 14.84 -19.72 -26.89
N THR A 5 15.85 -18.95 -27.25
CA THR A 5 16.72 -19.25 -28.38
C THR A 5 17.53 -20.52 -28.11
N PRO A 6 17.87 -21.31 -29.14
CA PRO A 6 18.58 -22.58 -28.99
C PRO A 6 19.88 -22.49 -28.17
N SER A 7 20.62 -21.38 -28.29
CA SER A 7 21.87 -21.14 -27.54
C SER A 7 21.66 -21.00 -26.02
N LEU A 8 20.48 -20.56 -25.59
CA LEU A 8 20.12 -20.37 -24.17
C LEU A 8 19.29 -21.53 -23.60
N GLN A 9 19.00 -22.56 -24.40
CA GLN A 9 18.18 -23.68 -23.97
C GLN A 9 18.81 -24.46 -22.80
N ARG A 10 20.16 -24.52 -22.72
CA ARG A 10 20.89 -25.13 -21.58
C ARG A 10 20.95 -24.22 -20.33
N SER A 11 20.98 -22.90 -20.48
CA SER A 11 21.11 -21.95 -19.35
C SER A 11 19.79 -21.74 -18.58
N ILE A 12 18.64 -21.98 -19.24
CA ILE A 12 17.31 -21.81 -18.63
C ILE A 12 16.96 -22.85 -17.58
N ARG A 13 17.72 -23.94 -17.47
CA ARG A 13 17.63 -24.87 -16.34
C ARG A 13 17.88 -24.21 -14.97
N ARG A 14 18.47 -23.00 -14.93
CA ARG A 14 18.75 -22.24 -13.70
C ARG A 14 17.79 -21.07 -13.45
N LEU A 15 16.79 -20.84 -14.30
CA LEU A 15 15.79 -19.80 -14.03
C LEU A 15 14.81 -20.26 -12.95
N ALA A 16 14.34 -19.30 -12.14
CA ALA A 16 13.33 -19.59 -11.13
C ALA A 16 12.02 -20.06 -11.81
N LEU A 17 11.48 -21.19 -11.35
CA LEU A 17 10.23 -21.73 -11.87
C LEU A 17 9.07 -20.76 -11.69
N THR A 18 8.25 -20.63 -12.71
CA THR A 18 6.99 -19.88 -12.72
C THR A 18 5.81 -20.83 -12.61
N THR A 19 4.62 -20.28 -12.38
CA THR A 19 3.37 -21.04 -12.25
C THR A 19 2.99 -21.87 -13.49
N LYS A 20 3.63 -21.64 -14.64
CA LYS A 20 3.27 -22.24 -15.94
C LYS A 20 4.33 -23.19 -16.50
N GLN A 21 5.39 -23.49 -15.73
CA GLN A 21 6.54 -24.26 -16.22
C GLN A 21 6.62 -25.69 -15.68
N ALA A 22 5.88 -26.02 -14.62
CA ALA A 22 5.95 -27.31 -13.94
C ALA A 22 4.64 -28.11 -14.06
N SER A 23 4.67 -29.38 -13.62
CA SER A 23 3.54 -30.32 -13.66
C SER A 23 2.49 -30.02 -12.57
N LYS A 24 1.48 -30.90 -12.47
CA LYS A 24 0.25 -30.76 -11.66
C LYS A 24 0.50 -30.47 -10.17
N ASP A 25 1.60 -30.95 -9.59
CA ASP A 25 1.86 -30.85 -8.15
C ASP A 25 2.62 -29.56 -7.75
N TYR A 26 2.99 -28.73 -8.72
CA TYR A 26 3.71 -27.49 -8.44
C TYR A 26 2.76 -26.31 -8.27
N TYR A 27 2.56 -25.88 -7.02
CA TYR A 27 1.84 -24.65 -6.70
C TYR A 27 2.81 -23.51 -6.34
N LYS A 28 2.64 -22.35 -6.99
CA LYS A 28 3.36 -21.11 -6.65
C LYS A 28 2.37 -19.97 -6.49
N GLY A 29 2.32 -19.37 -5.31
CA GLY A 29 1.40 -18.27 -4.99
C GLY A 29 1.81 -16.92 -5.60
N ASN A 30 0.83 -16.01 -5.72
CA ASN A 30 1.02 -14.65 -6.24
C ASN A 30 0.98 -13.56 -5.16
N ARG A 31 1.38 -13.90 -3.91
CA ARG A 31 1.39 -12.98 -2.75
C ARG A 31 0.04 -12.32 -2.45
N THR A 32 -1.06 -13.00 -2.74
CA THR A 32 -2.41 -12.53 -2.40
C THR A 32 -2.65 -12.47 -0.88
N GLY A 33 -1.85 -13.18 -0.08
CA GLY A 33 -1.99 -13.28 1.37
C GLY A 33 -2.89 -14.44 1.79
N SER A 34 -2.83 -14.82 3.07
CA SER A 34 -3.68 -15.89 3.63
C SER A 34 -4.93 -15.29 4.27
N MET A 35 -6.09 -15.51 3.66
CA MET A 35 -7.38 -15.00 4.11
C MET A 35 -8.12 -15.98 5.04
N GLY A 36 -7.47 -17.08 5.43
CA GLY A 36 -8.15 -18.20 6.06
C GLY A 36 -7.22 -19.36 6.38
N GLN A 37 -7.76 -20.58 6.31
CA GLN A 37 -7.00 -21.82 6.51
C GLN A 37 -7.59 -22.97 5.69
N HIS A 38 -6.73 -23.88 5.23
CA HIS A 38 -7.16 -25.16 4.67
C HIS A 38 -7.72 -26.07 5.76
N THR A 39 -8.68 -26.92 5.40
CA THR A 39 -9.20 -27.97 6.28
C THR A 39 -8.49 -29.29 6.01
N LYS A 40 -8.64 -30.27 6.91
CA LYS A 40 -8.12 -31.64 6.71
C LYS A 40 -8.73 -32.36 5.49
N TRP A 41 -9.82 -31.85 4.94
CA TRP A 41 -10.55 -32.43 3.81
C TRP A 41 -10.27 -31.71 2.48
N GLY A 42 -9.26 -30.83 2.43
CA GLY A 42 -8.89 -30.11 1.21
C GLY A 42 -9.76 -28.89 0.88
N THR A 43 -10.73 -28.54 1.73
CA THR A 43 -11.51 -27.30 1.58
C THR A 43 -10.79 -26.10 2.22
N TYR A 44 -11.38 -24.90 2.11
CA TYR A 44 -10.81 -23.66 2.68
C TYR A 44 -11.87 -22.90 3.47
N VAL A 45 -11.52 -22.46 4.70
CA VAL A 45 -12.40 -21.65 5.57
C VAL A 45 -11.84 -20.23 5.65
N ILE A 46 -12.66 -19.25 5.27
CA ILE A 46 -12.31 -17.83 5.31
C ILE A 46 -12.35 -17.32 6.76
N LYS A 47 -11.32 -16.58 7.17
CA LYS A 47 -11.26 -15.86 8.45
C LYS A 47 -11.46 -14.37 8.17
N TRP A 48 -12.67 -13.86 8.42
CA TRP A 48 -13.04 -12.47 8.07
C TRP A 48 -12.13 -11.40 8.69
N GLY A 49 -11.58 -11.62 9.89
CA GLY A 49 -10.60 -10.69 10.49
C GLY A 49 -9.27 -10.56 9.73
N LYS A 50 -8.99 -11.43 8.75
CA LYS A 50 -7.82 -11.32 7.84
C LYS A 50 -8.18 -10.75 6.47
N VAL A 51 -9.47 -10.61 6.18
CA VAL A 51 -9.93 -10.08 4.90
C VAL A 51 -9.74 -8.57 4.91
N ARG A 52 -8.99 -8.05 3.93
CA ARG A 52 -8.74 -6.61 3.78
C ARG A 52 -9.99 -5.93 3.22
N THR A 53 -10.41 -4.84 3.83
CA THR A 53 -11.41 -3.91 3.30
C THR A 53 -10.76 -2.58 2.94
N TYR A 54 -11.40 -1.83 2.05
CA TYR A 54 -10.99 -0.47 1.70
C TYR A 54 -12.12 0.46 2.13
N VAL A 55 -11.92 1.18 3.23
CA VAL A 55 -12.95 2.06 3.80
C VAL A 55 -13.04 3.31 2.94
N VAL A 56 -14.20 3.54 2.36
CA VAL A 56 -14.52 4.74 1.59
C VAL A 56 -15.15 5.75 2.55
N PRO A 57 -14.59 6.96 2.70
CA PRO A 57 -15.21 8.01 3.51
C PRO A 57 -16.63 8.38 3.04
N GLU A 58 -17.45 8.82 3.96
CA GLU A 58 -18.78 9.36 3.66
C GLU A 58 -18.67 10.70 2.89
N ASP A 59 -19.72 11.08 2.17
CA ASP A 59 -19.88 12.38 1.50
C ASP A 59 -18.81 12.76 0.44
N LEU A 60 -18.07 11.79 -0.10
CA LEU A 60 -17.10 12.03 -1.19
C LEU A 60 -17.71 12.69 -2.43
N ALA A 61 -18.99 12.42 -2.72
CA ALA A 61 -19.68 12.99 -3.88
C ALA A 61 -19.87 14.52 -3.76
N SER A 62 -20.01 15.03 -2.55
CA SER A 62 -20.13 16.46 -2.24
C SER A 62 -18.79 17.11 -1.87
N PHE A 63 -17.69 16.34 -1.80
CA PHE A 63 -16.40 16.85 -1.40
C PHE A 63 -15.77 17.73 -2.49
N THR A 64 -15.29 18.89 -2.09
CA THR A 64 -14.85 19.93 -3.04
C THR A 64 -13.37 19.84 -3.42
N LEU A 65 -12.56 19.10 -2.66
CA LEU A 65 -11.14 18.94 -3.00
C LEU A 65 -10.98 17.99 -4.19
N THR A 66 -10.24 18.46 -5.19
CA THR A 66 -9.93 17.70 -6.41
C THR A 66 -8.45 17.31 -6.42
N PRO A 67 -8.03 16.34 -7.25
CA PRO A 67 -6.62 15.96 -7.36
C PRO A 67 -5.71 17.06 -7.95
N PHE A 68 -6.27 18.19 -8.39
CA PHE A 68 -5.53 19.29 -9.01
C PHE A 68 -5.77 20.61 -8.29
N VAL A 69 -4.76 21.47 -8.31
CA VAL A 69 -4.84 22.86 -7.85
C VAL A 69 -4.62 23.76 -9.05
N THR A 70 -5.32 24.89 -9.10
CA THR A 70 -5.12 25.89 -10.17
C THR A 70 -3.69 26.43 -10.17
N LYS A 71 -3.12 26.65 -11.36
CA LYS A 71 -1.76 27.21 -11.52
C LYS A 71 -1.63 28.65 -11.00
N ARG A 72 -2.76 29.34 -10.77
CA ARG A 72 -2.78 30.68 -10.18
C ARG A 72 -2.40 30.69 -8.70
N VAL A 73 -2.53 29.56 -8.00
CA VAL A 73 -2.10 29.43 -6.61
C VAL A 73 -0.61 29.14 -6.58
N GLU A 74 0.17 30.06 -6.04
CA GLU A 74 1.59 29.85 -5.82
C GLU A 74 1.85 28.79 -4.75
N LYS A 75 2.92 28.02 -4.92
CA LYS A 75 3.30 26.99 -3.95
C LYS A 75 3.80 27.67 -2.66
N PRO A 76 3.14 27.50 -1.51
CA PRO A 76 3.61 28.12 -0.28
C PRO A 76 4.95 27.53 0.13
N ARG A 77 5.86 28.39 0.61
CA ARG A 77 7.08 27.92 1.30
C ARG A 77 6.68 27.49 2.71
N GLY A 78 7.03 26.27 3.09
CA GLY A 78 6.66 25.74 4.41
C GLY A 78 7.19 26.63 5.54
N PRO A 79 6.38 26.92 6.59
CA PRO A 79 6.74 27.87 7.64
C PRO A 79 7.93 27.40 8.48
N TYR A 80 8.24 26.10 8.44
CA TYR A 80 9.27 25.46 9.26
C TYR A 80 10.70 25.65 8.77
N LYS A 81 10.92 26.29 7.62
CA LYS A 81 12.27 26.41 7.02
C LYS A 81 13.25 27.24 7.84
N TYR A 82 12.74 28.18 8.65
CA TYR A 82 13.53 29.14 9.42
C TYR A 82 13.35 28.99 10.93
N LEU A 83 12.79 27.87 11.37
CA LEU A 83 12.43 27.66 12.76
C LEU A 83 13.38 26.65 13.40
N GLU A 84 13.98 27.03 14.53
CA GLU A 84 14.87 26.16 15.28
C GLU A 84 14.15 24.93 15.83
N GLY A 85 14.86 23.79 15.95
CA GLY A 85 14.34 22.53 16.50
C GLY A 85 13.88 21.51 15.45
N LYS A 86 12.96 20.61 15.83
CA LYS A 86 12.52 19.47 15.00
C LYS A 86 11.51 19.84 13.89
N GLY A 87 11.35 21.13 13.60
CA GLY A 87 10.51 21.62 12.51
C GLY A 87 9.04 21.17 12.62
N ARG A 88 8.56 20.44 11.61
CA ARG A 88 7.15 19.98 11.48
C ARG A 88 6.71 19.01 12.58
N ILE A 89 7.64 18.22 13.13
CA ILE A 89 7.35 17.14 14.08
C ILE A 89 7.68 17.52 15.53
N ASP A 90 7.80 18.83 15.82
CA ASP A 90 8.07 19.30 17.17
C ASP A 90 6.82 19.26 18.06
N GLY A 91 6.93 18.57 19.20
CA GLY A 91 5.80 18.32 20.10
C GLY A 91 5.35 19.56 20.88
N LYS A 92 6.28 20.45 21.25
CA LYS A 92 5.93 21.70 21.97
C LYS A 92 5.01 22.58 21.12
N ARG A 93 5.34 22.73 19.84
CA ARG A 93 4.53 23.48 18.88
C ARG A 93 3.19 22.86 18.57
N TYR A 94 3.14 21.53 18.49
CA TYR A 94 1.87 20.84 18.38
C TYR A 94 0.97 21.18 19.57
N LEU A 95 1.52 21.13 20.79
CA LEU A 95 0.78 21.46 22.01
C LEU A 95 0.34 22.93 22.05
N GLU A 96 1.21 23.87 21.67
CA GLU A 96 0.86 25.29 21.56
C GLU A 96 -0.27 25.52 20.55
N LYS A 97 -0.18 24.93 19.36
CA LYS A 97 -1.23 25.00 18.33
C LYS A 97 -2.55 24.42 18.84
N TRP A 98 -2.50 23.25 19.48
CA TRP A 98 -3.68 22.62 20.07
C TRP A 98 -4.32 23.49 21.16
N LYS A 99 -3.54 24.12 22.06
CA LYS A 99 -4.07 25.04 23.08
C LYS A 99 -4.81 26.23 22.48
N VAL A 100 -4.33 26.74 21.34
CA VAL A 100 -4.94 27.87 20.63
C VAL A 100 -6.20 27.45 19.88
N GLU A 101 -6.18 26.31 19.20
CA GLU A 101 -7.29 25.88 18.33
C GLU A 101 -8.39 25.15 19.11
N ASN A 102 -8.03 24.23 20.00
CA ASN A 102 -8.91 23.21 20.59
C ASN A 102 -8.65 22.98 22.09
N GLY A 103 -8.19 23.97 22.85
CA GLY A 103 -7.72 23.79 24.24
C GLY A 103 -8.75 23.33 25.29
N ALA A 104 -10.00 23.07 24.89
CA ALA A 104 -11.10 22.66 25.76
C ALA A 104 -11.60 21.22 25.52
N ASP A 105 -11.02 20.50 24.54
CA ASP A 105 -11.33 19.09 24.24
C ASP A 105 -10.67 18.11 25.22
#